data_AF-A0A356KHE0-F1
#
_entry.id   AF-A0A356KHE0-F1
#
_cell.length_a   1.000
_cell.length_b   1.000
_cell.length_c   1.000
_cell.angle_alpha   90.00
_cell.angle_beta   90.00
_cell.angle_gamma   90.00
#
_symmetry.space_group_name_H-M   'P 1'
#
loop_
_entity.id
_entity.type
_entity.pdbx_description
1 polymer ?
#
loop_
_entity_poly.entity_id
_entity_poly.type
_entity_poly.pdbx_seq_one_letter_code
_entity_poly.pdbx_strand_id
1 'polypeptide(L)'
;PPEALPPTPPARPRPTTRKLRRLIERDLSEEPPPREPPLDPIALQIDLDRSLREVLDAVERRYLDAALELHEGHVSETADAAGLSRRTLLRKLKKHGMRSRDYGGRGRKR
;
A
#
# COMPACT_ATOMS: atom_id res chain seq x y z
N PRO A 1 15.37 -50.76 8.43
CA PRO A 1 14.05 -50.13 8.14
C PRO A 1 14.19 -48.59 8.05
N PRO A 2 13.61 -47.96 7.01
CA PRO A 2 12.32 -47.30 7.16
C PRO A 2 11.31 -47.58 6.03
N GLU A 3 10.03 -47.42 6.36
CA GLU A 3 8.79 -47.83 5.68
C GLU A 3 8.31 -46.79 4.64
N ALA A 4 7.70 -47.23 3.54
CA ALA A 4 7.31 -46.41 2.39
C ALA A 4 5.95 -45.68 2.58
N LEU A 5 5.81 -44.46 2.04
CA LEU A 5 4.59 -43.63 2.05
C LEU A 5 3.50 -44.16 1.08
N PRO A 6 2.19 -44.01 1.40
CA PRO A 6 1.08 -44.47 0.55
C PRO A 6 0.70 -43.47 -0.59
N PRO A 7 -0.02 -43.92 -1.64
CA PRO A 7 -0.34 -43.12 -2.84
C PRO A 7 -1.60 -42.22 -2.73
N THR A 8 -1.65 -41.15 -3.53
CA THR A 8 -2.73 -40.14 -3.60
C THR A 8 -3.90 -40.50 -4.54
N PRO A 9 -5.15 -40.08 -4.24
CA PRO A 9 -6.37 -40.41 -5.01
C PRO A 9 -6.69 -39.47 -6.21
N PRO A 10 -7.59 -39.86 -7.15
CA PRO A 10 -7.82 -39.15 -8.43
C PRO A 10 -8.83 -37.98 -8.40
N ALA A 11 -8.75 -37.11 -9.42
CA ALA A 11 -9.49 -35.84 -9.56
C ALA A 11 -10.91 -35.95 -10.18
N ARG A 12 -11.80 -34.98 -9.86
CA ARG A 12 -13.24 -34.92 -10.24
C ARG A 12 -13.53 -34.11 -11.54
N PRO A 13 -14.65 -34.37 -12.27
CA PRO A 13 -14.94 -33.78 -13.60
C PRO A 13 -15.69 -32.42 -13.62
N ARG A 14 -15.71 -31.74 -14.79
CA ARG A 14 -16.20 -30.34 -15.02
C ARG A 14 -17.65 -30.25 -15.55
N PRO A 15 -18.49 -29.29 -15.09
CA PRO A 15 -19.89 -29.19 -15.51
C PRO A 15 -20.18 -28.33 -16.78
N THR A 16 -21.29 -28.66 -17.45
CA THR A 16 -21.81 -28.23 -18.78
C THR A 16 -22.89 -27.12 -18.75
N THR A 17 -23.34 -26.73 -19.96
CA THR A 17 -24.24 -25.68 -20.52
C THR A 17 -25.47 -25.14 -19.75
N ARG A 18 -25.58 -25.26 -18.43
CA ARG A 18 -26.43 -24.37 -17.59
C ARG A 18 -25.79 -22.98 -17.44
N LYS A 19 -25.08 -22.54 -18.47
CA LYS A 19 -23.91 -21.66 -18.40
C LYS A 19 -24.05 -20.37 -19.21
N LEU A 20 -25.16 -20.13 -19.90
CA LEU A 20 -25.33 -18.90 -20.69
C LEU A 20 -26.50 -18.03 -20.24
N ARG A 21 -27.59 -18.59 -19.70
CA ARG A 21 -28.71 -17.79 -19.16
C ARG A 21 -28.33 -16.92 -17.96
N ARG A 22 -27.32 -17.33 -17.17
CA ARG A 22 -26.85 -16.57 -16.00
C ARG A 22 -25.89 -15.42 -16.36
N LEU A 23 -25.52 -15.23 -17.63
CA LEU A 23 -24.58 -14.16 -18.00
C LEU A 23 -25.25 -12.81 -18.29
N ILE A 24 -26.50 -12.77 -18.75
CA ILE A 24 -27.16 -11.50 -19.14
C ILE A 24 -27.83 -10.81 -17.94
N GLU A 25 -28.35 -11.58 -16.98
CA GLU A 25 -28.90 -11.05 -15.72
C GLU A 25 -27.82 -10.46 -14.79
N ARG A 26 -26.56 -10.84 -14.99
CA ARG A 26 -25.45 -10.40 -14.14
C ARG A 26 -24.91 -9.03 -14.51
N ASP A 27 -25.15 -8.55 -15.72
CA ASP A 27 -24.54 -7.30 -16.21
C ASP A 27 -25.31 -6.05 -15.78
N LEU A 28 -26.61 -6.17 -15.50
CA LEU A 28 -27.45 -5.08 -14.97
C LEU A 28 -27.50 -5.05 -13.42
N SER A 29 -26.84 -6.00 -12.75
CA SER A 29 -26.81 -6.14 -11.29
C SER A 29 -25.40 -6.04 -10.70
N GLU A 30 -24.38 -5.65 -11.49
CA GLU A 30 -23.10 -5.24 -10.90
C GLU A 30 -23.30 -3.82 -10.35
N GLU A 31 -23.47 -3.74 -9.02
CA GLU A 31 -23.26 -2.47 -8.33
C GLU A 31 -21.90 -1.91 -8.77
N PRO A 32 -21.78 -0.60 -9.06
CA PRO A 32 -20.47 -0.02 -9.30
C PRO A 32 -19.55 -0.46 -8.15
N PRO A 33 -18.29 -0.85 -8.44
CA PRO A 33 -17.39 -1.34 -7.41
C PRO A 33 -17.45 -0.39 -6.21
N PRO A 34 -17.47 -0.91 -4.98
CA PRO A 34 -17.61 -0.08 -3.79
C PRO A 34 -16.66 1.08 -3.95
N ARG A 35 -17.23 2.29 -4.05
CA ARG A 35 -16.43 3.52 -4.16
C ARG A 35 -15.49 3.44 -2.98
N GLU A 36 -14.19 3.37 -3.26
CA GLU A 36 -13.18 3.49 -2.21
C GLU A 36 -13.63 4.64 -1.31
N PRO A 37 -13.65 4.45 0.02
CA PRO A 37 -14.12 5.49 0.92
C PRO A 37 -13.42 6.78 0.49
N PRO A 38 -14.17 7.87 0.24
CA PRO A 38 -13.54 9.12 -0.14
C PRO A 38 -12.48 9.38 0.91
N LEU A 39 -11.23 9.53 0.46
CA LEU A 39 -10.14 9.91 1.35
C LEU A 39 -10.68 11.05 2.20
N ASP A 40 -10.67 10.88 3.53
CA ASP A 40 -11.15 11.93 4.44
C ASP A 40 -10.59 13.25 3.93
N PRO A 41 -11.43 14.26 3.64
CA PRO A 41 -10.95 15.47 3.00
C PRO A 41 -9.87 16.06 3.88
N ILE A 42 -8.61 15.91 3.44
CA ILE A 42 -7.48 16.49 4.13
C ILE A 42 -7.70 17.99 4.00
N ALA A 43 -8.12 18.65 5.08
CA ALA A 43 -8.24 20.09 5.14
C ALA A 43 -6.83 20.70 5.07
N LEU A 44 -6.26 20.72 3.88
CA LEU A 44 -4.98 21.35 3.60
C LEU A 44 -5.23 22.85 3.50
N GLN A 45 -4.83 23.59 4.53
CA GLN A 45 -4.62 25.02 4.39
C GLN A 45 -3.38 25.23 3.52
N ILE A 46 -3.60 25.54 2.24
CA ILE A 46 -2.53 25.77 1.26
C ILE A 46 -2.28 27.28 1.18
N ASP A 47 -1.04 27.66 1.47
CA ASP A 47 -0.53 29.01 1.25
C ASP A 47 -0.15 29.16 -0.23
N LEU A 48 -0.94 29.95 -0.97
CA LEU A 48 -0.75 30.20 -2.40
C LEU A 48 0.33 31.25 -2.70
N ASP A 49 0.86 31.93 -1.69
CA ASP A 49 1.99 32.85 -1.84
C ASP A 49 3.32 32.08 -2.00
N ARG A 50 3.31 30.79 -1.65
CA ARG A 50 4.42 29.85 -1.86
C ARG A 50 4.33 29.20 -3.21
N SER A 51 5.50 28.87 -3.78
CA SER A 51 5.53 28.09 -5.01
C SER A 51 4.99 26.67 -4.79
N LEU A 52 4.35 26.09 -5.82
CA LEU A 52 3.88 24.71 -5.78
C LEU A 52 4.99 23.73 -5.36
N ARG A 53 6.22 23.99 -5.80
CA ARG A 53 7.39 23.17 -5.44
C ARG A 53 7.62 23.15 -3.93
N GLU A 54 7.56 24.30 -3.27
CA GLU A 54 7.79 24.41 -1.82
C GLU A 54 6.67 23.73 -1.03
N VAL A 55 5.42 23.90 -1.48
CA VAL A 55 4.27 23.22 -0.87
C VAL A 55 4.41 21.71 -0.98
N LEU A 56 4.72 21.19 -2.18
CA LEU A 56 4.92 19.76 -2.40
C LEU A 56 6.10 19.21 -1.59
N ASP A 57 7.20 19.96 -1.50
CA ASP A 57 8.37 19.54 -0.71
C ASP A 57 8.04 19.46 0.78
N ALA A 58 7.26 20.41 1.31
CA ALA A 58 6.81 20.39 2.70
C ALA A 58 5.85 19.22 3.00
N VAL A 59 4.88 18.98 2.10
CA VAL A 59 3.94 17.85 2.21
C VAL A 59 4.69 16.52 2.10
N GLU A 60 5.58 16.39 1.13
CA GLU A 60 6.41 15.19 0.92
C GLU A 60 7.26 14.90 2.16
N ARG A 61 7.91 15.92 2.74
CA ARG A 61 8.68 15.77 3.97
C ARG A 61 7.81 15.26 5.13
N ARG A 62 6.64 15.87 5.35
CA ARG A 62 5.71 15.47 6.43
C ARG A 62 5.20 14.04 6.24
N TYR A 63 4.86 13.67 5.01
CA TYR A 63 4.42 12.30 4.70
C TYR A 63 5.51 11.27 5.00
N LEU A 64 6.74 11.52 4.55
CA LEU A 64 7.87 10.60 4.76
C LEU A 64 8.27 10.51 6.23
N ASP A 65 8.16 11.60 6.99
CA ASP A 65 8.38 11.63 8.43
C ASP A 65 7.39 10.70 9.15
N ALA A 66 6.09 10.88 8.91
CA ALA A 66 5.05 10.02 9.47
C ALA A 66 5.18 8.55 9.05
N ALA A 67 5.51 8.29 7.78
CA ALA A 67 5.72 6.94 7.28
C ALA A 67 6.93 6.26 7.95
N LEU A 68 8.03 6.98 8.15
CA LEU A 68 9.19 6.47 8.87
C LEU A 68 8.92 6.25 10.35
N GLU A 69 8.12 7.11 10.99
CA GLU A 69 7.69 6.91 12.39
C GLU A 69 6.84 5.66 12.53
N LEU A 70 5.86 5.46 11.64
CA LEU A 70 4.97 4.30 11.65
C LEU A 70 5.73 2.97 11.52
N HIS A 71 6.78 2.95 10.69
CA HIS A 71 7.57 1.76 10.41
C HIS A 71 8.92 1.74 11.16
N GLU A 72 9.09 2.54 12.22
CA GLU A 72 10.29 2.59 13.05
C GLU A 72 11.62 2.75 12.26
N GLY A 73 11.57 3.44 11.13
CA GLY A 73 12.72 3.63 10.24
C GLY A 73 13.08 2.41 9.37
N HIS A 74 12.25 1.36 9.33
CA HIS A 74 12.42 0.23 8.41
C HIS A 74 12.17 0.66 6.97
N VAL A 75 13.26 1.01 6.27
CA VAL A 75 13.23 1.59 4.91
C VAL A 75 12.49 0.70 3.90
N SER A 76 12.63 -0.62 3.97
CA SER A 76 11.93 -1.52 3.03
C SER A 76 10.41 -1.44 3.25
N GLU A 77 9.96 -1.64 4.48
CA GLU A 77 8.52 -1.58 4.83
C GLU A 77 7.91 -0.21 4.55
N THR A 78 8.65 0.86 4.89
CA THR A 78 8.24 2.24 4.59
C THR A 78 8.09 2.46 3.08
N ALA A 79 9.01 1.91 2.28
CA ALA A 79 8.97 2.06 0.82
C ALA A 79 7.79 1.31 0.21
N ASP A 80 7.56 0.09 0.68
CA ASP A 80 6.45 -0.76 0.23
C ASP A 80 5.10 -0.12 0.58
N ALA A 81 4.94 0.37 1.81
CA ALA A 81 3.74 1.08 2.25
C ALA A 81 3.51 2.40 1.50
N ALA A 82 4.59 3.11 1.15
CA ALA A 82 4.51 4.34 0.37
C ALA A 82 4.33 4.12 -1.14
N GLY A 83 4.33 2.87 -1.62
CA GLY A 83 4.29 2.55 -3.06
C GLY A 83 5.52 3.04 -3.82
N LEU A 84 6.66 3.17 -3.14
CA LEU A 84 7.92 3.64 -3.72
C LEU A 84 8.93 2.52 -3.80
N SER A 85 9.80 2.55 -4.82
CA SER A 85 11.02 1.74 -4.75
C SER A 85 11.92 2.24 -3.62
N ARG A 86 12.59 1.31 -2.92
CA ARG A 86 13.60 1.62 -1.88
C ARG A 86 14.61 2.69 -2.33
N ARG A 87 15.11 2.61 -3.57
CA ARG A 87 16.02 3.61 -4.17
C ARG A 87 15.41 5.02 -4.22
N THR A 88 14.11 5.10 -4.52
CA THR A 88 13.37 6.36 -4.59
C THR A 88 13.11 6.94 -3.22
N LEU A 89 12.72 6.11 -2.26
CA LEU A 89 12.59 6.52 -0.87
C LEU A 89 13.91 7.12 -0.36
N LEU A 90 15.03 6.41 -0.48
CA LEU A 90 16.34 6.90 -0.03
C LEU A 90 16.76 8.23 -0.68
N ARG A 91 16.45 8.42 -1.96
CA ARG A 91 16.72 9.68 -2.67
C ARG A 91 15.88 10.83 -2.09
N LYS A 92 14.60 10.60 -1.81
CA LYS A 92 13.71 11.58 -1.20
C LYS A 92 14.13 11.90 0.24
N LEU A 93 14.54 10.90 1.03
CA LEU A 93 15.08 11.12 2.38
C LEU A 93 16.34 12.00 2.34
N LYS A 94 17.27 11.72 1.41
CA LYS A 94 18.47 12.54 1.22
C LYS A 94 18.12 13.98 0.82
N LYS A 95 17.17 14.17 -0.09
CA LYS A 95 16.69 15.50 -0.52
C LYS A 95 16.20 16.33 0.67
N HIS A 96 15.49 15.69 1.59
CA HIS A 96 14.88 16.34 2.76
C HIS A 96 15.77 16.31 4.03
N GLY A 97 17.01 15.81 3.91
CA GLY A 97 17.95 15.72 5.03
C GLY A 97 17.56 14.72 6.13
N MET A 98 16.65 13.79 5.84
CA MET A 98 16.15 12.79 6.80
C MET A 98 17.01 11.53 6.77
N ARG A 99 17.17 10.88 7.93
CA ARG A 99 17.83 9.57 8.03
C ARG A 99 16.89 8.58 8.70
N SER A 100 16.71 7.41 8.10
CA SER A 100 15.83 6.38 8.65
C SER A 100 16.26 5.90 10.05
N ARG A 101 17.56 5.96 10.36
CA ARG A 101 18.13 5.61 11.66
C ARG A 101 17.63 6.49 12.81
N ASP A 102 17.11 7.68 12.52
CA ASP A 102 16.61 8.63 13.52
C ASP A 102 15.21 8.25 14.04
N TYR A 103 14.58 7.22 13.43
CA TYR A 103 13.20 6.80 13.72
C TYR A 103 13.14 5.49 14.51
N GLY A 104 14.14 4.61 14.41
CA GLY A 104 14.21 3.30 15.08
C GLY A 104 14.58 3.33 16.56
N GLY A 105 14.18 4.37 17.29
CA GLY A 105 14.51 4.53 18.72
C GLY A 105 13.63 5.50 19.49
N ARG A 106 12.74 6.27 18.83
CA ARG A 106 11.85 7.23 19.49
C ARG A 106 10.60 6.59 20.13
N GLY A 107 10.28 5.33 19.83
CA GLY A 107 9.17 4.58 20.45
C GLY A 107 9.45 3.98 21.84
N ARG A 108 10.65 4.18 22.41
CA ARG A 108 11.01 3.70 23.77
C ARG A 108 11.12 4.82 24.81
N LYS A 109 10.36 5.90 24.69
CA LYS A 109 10.03 6.76 25.84
C LYS A 109 8.62 7.32 25.65
N ARG A 110 7.73 6.87 26.54
CA ARG A 110 6.38 7.37 26.75
C ARG A 110 6.40 8.81 27.25
#